data_AF-A0A538LIB3-F1
#
_entry.id   AF-A0A538LIB3-F1
#
_cell.length_a   1.000
_cell.length_b   1.000
_cell.length_c   1.000
_cell.angle_alpha   90.00
_cell.angle_beta   90.00
_cell.angle_gamma   90.00
#
_symmetry.space_group_name_H-M   'P 1'
#
loop_
_entity.id
_entity.type
_entity.pdbx_description
1 polymer ?
#
loop_
_entity_poly.entity_id
_entity_poly.type
_entity_poly.pdbx_seq_one_letter_code
_entity_poly.pdbx_strand_id
1 'polypeptide(L)'
;ELTEAIAEFLGGEILPILSDHRLRFRTLVAMNALGIVHRELQALPAEDDAERRALAARIRAGDVPAGTLGVVKADVEARLRIASPRYLDRYT
;
A
#
# COMPACT_ATOMS: atom_id res chain seq x y z
N GLU A 1 3.22 -5.29 9.01
CA GLU A 1 3.69 -6.24 7.97
C GLU A 1 4.71 -5.63 6.99
N LEU A 2 4.35 -4.96 5.87
CA LEU A 2 5.38 -4.53 4.89
C LEU A 2 6.36 -3.47 5.41
N THR A 3 5.86 -2.38 6.01
CA THR A 3 6.71 -1.31 6.57
C THR A 3 7.60 -1.80 7.71
N GLU A 4 7.11 -2.80 8.44
CA GLU A 4 7.82 -3.44 9.55
C GLU A 4 8.93 -4.36 9.02
N ALA A 5 8.63 -5.22 8.04
CA ALA A 5 9.62 -6.05 7.37
C ALA A 5 10.74 -5.23 6.72
N ILE A 6 10.41 -4.08 6.11
CA ILE A 6 11.43 -3.16 5.57
C ILE A 6 12.29 -2.58 6.71
N ALA A 7 11.71 -2.22 7.84
CA ALA A 7 12.47 -1.70 8.98
C ALA A 7 13.41 -2.76 9.57
N GLU A 8 12.95 -4.00 9.70
CA GLU A 8 13.76 -5.14 10.16
C GLU A 8 14.92 -5.43 9.21
N PHE A 9 14.67 -5.48 7.90
CA PHE A 9 15.71 -5.64 6.89
C PHE A 9 16.74 -4.51 6.93
N LEU A 10 16.27 -3.25 6.95
CA LEU A 10 17.17 -2.10 6.98
C LEU A 10 18.03 -2.07 8.26
N GLY A 11 17.45 -2.40 9.41
CA GLY A 11 18.15 -2.38 10.70
C GLY A 11 19.05 -3.59 10.93
N GLY A 12 18.58 -4.78 10.60
CA GLY A 12 19.24 -6.06 10.87
C GLY A 12 20.27 -6.46 9.82
N GLU A 13 20.04 -6.13 8.55
CA GLU A 13 20.89 -6.59 7.46
C GLU A 13 21.69 -5.43 6.82
N ILE A 14 21.04 -4.30 6.53
CA ILE A 14 21.71 -3.21 5.81
C ILE A 14 22.55 -2.33 6.72
N LEU A 15 22.00 -1.81 7.82
CA LEU A 15 22.68 -0.87 8.68
C LEU A 15 24.05 -1.38 9.22
N PRO A 16 24.21 -2.67 9.59
CA PRO A 16 25.48 -3.20 10.08
C PRO A 16 26.60 -3.22 9.04
N ILE A 17 26.28 -3.38 7.76
CA ILE A 17 27.29 -3.47 6.68
C ILE A 17 27.70 -2.11 6.12
N LEU A 18 26.99 -1.04 6.48
CA LEU A 18 27.30 0.32 6.03
C LEU A 18 28.47 0.92 6.84
N SER A 19 29.61 1.11 6.18
CA SER A 19 30.81 1.73 6.77
C SER A 19 30.83 3.27 6.62
N ASP A 20 30.20 3.81 5.57
CA ASP A 20 30.11 5.26 5.38
C ASP A 20 29.15 5.90 6.38
N HIS A 21 29.65 6.87 7.15
CA HIS A 21 28.91 7.51 8.23
C HIS A 21 27.69 8.29 7.72
N ARG A 22 27.80 8.96 6.56
CA ARG A 22 26.70 9.74 5.99
C ARG A 22 25.59 8.82 5.51
N LEU A 23 25.94 7.68 4.91
CA LEU A 23 25.00 6.68 4.46
C LEU A 23 24.31 5.99 5.65
N ARG A 24 25.05 5.63 6.71
CA ARG A 24 24.45 5.14 7.97
C ARG A 24 23.43 6.13 8.53
N PHE A 25 23.79 7.41 8.61
CA PHE A 25 22.87 8.43 9.12
C PHE A 25 21.61 8.55 8.27
N ARG A 26 21.74 8.57 6.93
CA ARG A 26 20.59 8.60 6.02
C ARG A 26 19.69 7.37 6.17
N THR A 27 20.25 6.18 6.35
CA THR A 27 19.49 4.96 6.61
C THR A 27 18.69 5.06 7.91
N LEU A 28 19.29 5.57 8.99
CA LEU A 28 18.59 5.81 10.25
C LEU A 28 17.43 6.80 10.09
N VAL A 29 17.64 7.88 9.34
CA VAL A 29 16.57 8.86 9.02
C VAL A 29 15.45 8.19 8.22
N ALA A 30 15.78 7.38 7.22
CA ALA A 30 14.79 6.65 6.42
C ALA A 30 13.98 5.67 7.29
N MET A 31 14.62 4.94 8.19
CA MET A 31 13.96 4.05 9.14
C MET A 31 13.04 4.82 10.11
N ASN A 32 13.46 6.00 10.57
CA ASN A 32 12.62 6.85 11.41
C ASN A 32 11.37 7.33 10.67
N ALA A 33 11.54 7.83 9.44
CA ALA A 33 10.44 8.24 8.57
C ALA A 33 9.47 7.08 8.28
N LEU A 34 10.00 5.89 8.00
CA LEU A 34 9.20 4.67 7.82
C LEU A 34 8.39 4.32 9.07
N GLY A 35 8.97 4.49 10.26
CA GLY A 35 8.27 4.31 11.53
C GLY A 35 7.15 5.34 11.75
N ILE A 36 7.32 6.59 11.30
CA ILE A 36 6.25 7.62 11.32
C ILE A 36 5.11 7.19 10.40
N VAL A 37 5.42 6.87 9.14
CA VAL A 37 4.42 6.42 8.15
C VAL A 37 3.68 5.18 8.66
N HIS A 38 4.37 4.22 9.29
CA HIS A 38 3.72 3.06 9.87
C HIS A 38 2.67 3.45 10.93
N ARG A 39 3.00 4.35 11.86
CA ARG A 39 2.04 4.83 12.87
C ARG A 39 0.87 5.59 12.25
N GLU A 40 1.13 6.43 11.25
CA GLU A 40 0.08 7.14 10.52
C GLU A 40 -0.87 6.17 9.83
N LEU A 41 -0.36 5.13 9.17
CA LEU A 41 -1.16 4.08 8.54
C LEU A 41 -2.01 3.30 9.56
N GLN A 42 -1.48 3.02 10.75
CA GLN A 42 -2.24 2.37 11.83
C GLN A 42 -3.29 3.29 12.46
N ALA A 43 -3.11 4.61 12.37
CA ALA A 43 -4.06 5.61 12.86
C ALA A 43 -5.17 5.92 11.84
N LEU A 44 -5.02 5.50 10.58
CA LEU A 44 -6.10 5.59 9.60
C LEU A 44 -7.29 4.74 10.06
N PRO A 45 -8.53 5.22 9.88
CA PRO A 45 -9.71 4.40 10.13
C PRO A 45 -9.62 3.13 9.30
N ALA A 46 -9.96 1.98 9.90
CA ALA A 46 -10.11 0.74 9.16
C ALA A 46 -11.03 0.99 7.96
N GLU A 47 -10.55 0.65 6.77
CA GLU A 47 -11.34 0.81 5.55
C GLU A 47 -12.62 -0.03 5.73
N ASP A 48 -13.79 0.62 5.73
CA ASP A 48 -15.06 -0.09 5.83
C ASP A 48 -15.34 -0.79 4.50
N ASP A 49 -14.72 -1.97 4.34
CA ASP A 49 -14.83 -2.79 3.14
C ASP A 49 -16.13 -3.61 3.10
N ALA A 50 -17.12 -3.34 3.96
CA ALA A 50 -18.38 -4.08 3.98
C ALA A 50 -19.09 -4.04 2.62
N GLU A 51 -19.17 -2.86 2.00
CA GLU A 51 -19.80 -2.69 0.69
C GLU A 51 -19.02 -3.43 -0.41
N ARG A 52 -17.69 -3.33 -0.41
CA ARG A 52 -16.83 -4.07 -1.35
C ARG A 52 -16.96 -5.58 -1.20
N ARG A 53 -16.99 -6.09 0.04
CA ARG A 53 -17.19 -7.52 0.33
C ARG A 53 -18.55 -8.00 -0.13
N ALA A 54 -19.62 -7.22 0.09
CA ALA A 54 -20.96 -7.53 -0.38
C ALA A 54 -21.02 -7.55 -1.91
N LEU A 55 -20.44 -6.55 -2.58
CA LEU A 55 -20.37 -6.51 -4.05
C LEU A 55 -19.60 -7.71 -4.61
N ALA A 56 -18.44 -8.05 -4.04
CA ALA A 56 -17.66 -9.21 -4.44
C ALA A 56 -18.42 -10.54 -4.25
N ALA A 57 -19.20 -10.66 -3.17
CA ALA A 57 -20.06 -11.83 -2.95
C ALA A 57 -21.13 -11.98 -4.03
N ARG A 58 -21.81 -10.88 -4.40
CA ARG A 58 -22.82 -10.88 -5.47
C ARG A 58 -22.23 -11.25 -6.83
N ILE A 59 -21.09 -10.64 -7.19
CA ILE A 59 -20.37 -10.96 -8.43
C ILE A 59 -20.02 -12.46 -8.49
N ARG A 60 -19.50 -13.03 -7.40
CA ARG A 60 -19.17 -14.47 -7.33
C ARG A 60 -20.40 -15.37 -7.40
N ALA A 61 -21.57 -14.90 -6.94
CA ALA A 61 -22.84 -15.60 -7.06
C ALA A 61 -23.47 -15.48 -8.47
N GLY A 62 -22.84 -14.75 -9.40
CA GLY A 62 -23.36 -14.50 -10.74
C GLY A 62 -24.39 -13.36 -10.82
N ASP A 63 -24.70 -12.71 -9.69
CA ASP A 63 -25.50 -11.48 -9.66
C ASP A 63 -24.58 -10.29 -9.92
N VAL A 64 -24.48 -9.91 -11.20
CA VAL A 64 -23.69 -8.77 -11.67
C VAL A 64 -24.64 -7.68 -12.19
N PRO A 65 -25.06 -6.73 -11.33
CA PRO A 65 -25.88 -5.61 -11.77
C PRO A 65 -25.25 -4.83 -12.93
N ALA A 66 -26.09 -4.23 -13.77
CA ALA A 66 -25.64 -3.29 -14.77
C ALA A 66 -24.81 -2.16 -14.12
N GLY A 67 -23.68 -1.80 -14.75
CA GLY A 67 -22.76 -0.79 -14.22
C GLY A 67 -21.70 -1.30 -13.24
N THR A 68 -21.75 -2.57 -12.79
CA THR A 68 -20.77 -3.15 -11.86
C THR A 68 -19.33 -3.01 -12.37
N LEU A 69 -19.08 -3.25 -13.67
CA LEU A 69 -17.74 -3.09 -14.25
C LEU A 69 -17.21 -1.66 -14.11
N GLY A 70 -18.07 -0.65 -14.24
CA GLY A 70 -17.68 0.75 -14.09
C GLY A 70 -17.26 1.07 -12.66
N VAL A 71 -18.01 0.58 -11.68
CA VAL A 71 -17.69 0.73 -10.25
C VAL A 71 -16.37 0.05 -9.91
N VAL A 72 -16.16 -1.21 -10.35
CA VAL A 72 -14.92 -1.94 -10.11
C VAL A 72 -13.72 -1.25 -10.78
N LYS A 73 -13.89 -0.72 -12.00
CA LYS A 73 -12.83 0.04 -12.68
C LYS A 73 -12.42 1.30 -11.90
N ALA A 74 -13.40 2.11 -11.48
CA ALA A 74 -13.13 3.34 -10.72
C ALA A 74 -12.40 3.04 -9.40
N ASP A 75 -12.77 1.95 -8.73
CA ASP A 75 -12.14 1.49 -7.49
C ASP A 75 -10.69 1.02 -7.70
N VAL A 76 -10.42 0.25 -8.76
CA VAL A 76 -9.06 -0.16 -9.13
C VAL A 76 -8.22 1.05 -9.53
N GLU A 77 -8.78 1.99 -10.28
CA GLU A 77 -8.10 3.23 -10.69
C GLU A 77 -7.65 4.03 -9.46
N ALA A 78 -8.52 4.19 -8.47
CA ALA A 78 -8.19 4.87 -7.22
C ALA A 78 -7.01 4.21 -6.49
N ARG A 79 -6.99 2.88 -6.43
CA ARG A 79 -5.86 2.14 -5.83
C ARG A 79 -4.58 2.26 -6.64
N LEU A 80 -4.67 2.24 -7.97
CA LEU A 80 -3.51 2.42 -8.85
C LEU A 80 -2.89 3.82 -8.76
N ARG A 81 -3.70 4.88 -8.58
CA ARG A 81 -3.19 6.25 -8.34
C ARG A 81 -2.28 6.34 -7.12
N ILE A 82 -2.45 5.46 -6.14
CA ILE A 82 -1.61 5.40 -4.93
C ILE A 82 -0.44 4.43 -5.14
N ALA A 83 -0.74 3.18 -5.47
CA ALA A 83 0.23 2.10 -5.43
C ALA A 83 1.15 2.07 -6.66
N SER A 84 0.66 2.43 -7.84
CA SER A 84 1.41 2.32 -9.10
C SER A 84 0.85 3.22 -10.21
N PRO A 85 1.01 4.57 -10.12
CA PRO A 85 0.37 5.53 -11.02
C PRO A 85 0.66 5.28 -12.51
N ARG A 86 1.89 4.85 -12.83
CA ARG A 86 2.36 4.52 -14.18
C ARG A 86 1.51 3.49 -14.94
N TYR A 87 0.71 2.67 -14.26
CA TYR A 87 -0.16 1.71 -14.93
C TYR A 87 -1.45 2.32 -15.46
N LEU A 88 -1.80 3.54 -15.01
CA LEU A 88 -2.94 4.28 -15.54
C LEU A 88 -2.68 4.68 -16.99
N ASP A 89 -1.47 5.17 -17.28
CA ASP A 89 -1.04 5.58 -18.63
C ASP A 89 -1.13 4.46 -19.67
N ARG A 90 -1.10 3.18 -19.24
CA ARG A 90 -1.15 2.01 -20.13
C ARG A 90 -2.57 1.63 -20.55
N TYR A 91 -3.58 2.05 -19.81
CA TYR A 91 -4.98 1.64 -19.99
C TYR A 91 -5.95 2.82 -20.10
N THR A 92 -5.42 4.04 -20.26
CA THR A 92 -6.18 5.25 -20.62
C THR A 92 -6.10 5.45 -22.12
#